data_AF-A0A6M0SQ27-F1
#
_entry.id   AF-A0A6M0SQ27-F1
#
_cell.length_a   1.000
_cell.length_b   1.000
_cell.length_c   1.000
_cell.angle_alpha   90.00
_cell.angle_beta   90.00
_cell.angle_gamma   90.00
#
_symmetry.space_group_name_H-M   'P 1'
#
loop_
_entity.id
_entity.type
_entity.pdbx_description
1 polymer ?
#
loop_
_entity_poly.entity_id
_entity_poly.type
_entity_poly.pdbx_seq_one_letter_code
_entity_poly.pdbx_strand_id
1 'polypeptide(L)'
;MKFELTELLKYATKGIQADMDNYMVKIKRAERYLSNRREGISDKCPKTEEELINIIDSCADKVNKLSDMKDGLNWSMEIGDLELI
;
A
#
# COMPACT_ATOMS: atom_id res chain seq x y z
N MET A 1 7.60 -11.23 28.31
CA MET A 1 8.12 -10.13 27.48
C MET A 1 7.02 -9.08 27.40
N LYS A 2 7.19 -7.91 28.05
CA LYS A 2 6.28 -6.77 27.84
C LYS A 2 6.86 -5.99 26.68
N PHE A 3 6.21 -6.01 25.52
CA PHE A 3 6.53 -5.05 24.47
C PHE A 3 5.99 -3.70 24.92
N GLU A 4 6.80 -2.65 24.79
CA GLU A 4 6.32 -1.29 24.99
C GLU A 4 5.32 -0.97 23.86
N LEU A 5 4.22 -0.30 24.19
CA LEU A 5 3.13 0.00 23.25
C LEU A 5 3.66 0.67 21.98
N THR A 6 4.63 1.56 22.12
CA THR A 6 5.31 2.26 21.01
C THR A 6 6.06 1.29 20.07
N GLU A 7 6.66 0.21 20.58
CA GLU A 7 7.32 -0.80 19.73
C GLU A 7 6.30 -1.60 18.90
N LEU A 8 5.15 -1.95 19.49
CA LEU A 8 4.06 -2.63 18.78
C LEU A 8 3.49 -1.76 17.66
N LEU A 9 3.28 -0.47 17.95
CA LEU A 9 2.80 0.50 16.95
C LEU A 9 3.81 0.69 15.81
N LYS A 10 5.12 0.78 16.12
CA LYS A 10 6.19 0.82 15.10
C LYS A 10 6.25 -0.44 14.23
N TYR A 11 5.99 -1.61 14.81
CA TYR A 11 5.93 -2.85 14.04
C TYR A 11 4.71 -2.88 13.11
N ALA A 12 3.55 -2.47 13.62
CA ALA A 12 2.33 -2.39 12.83
C ALA A 12 2.44 -1.41 11.65
N THR A 13 2.99 -0.22 11.85
CA THR A 13 3.18 0.77 10.78
C THR A 13 4.15 0.30 9.70
N LYS A 14 5.21 -0.45 10.07
CA LYS A 14 6.11 -1.11 9.11
C LYS A 14 5.40 -2.20 8.30
N GLY A 15 4.56 -3.02 8.94
CA GLY A 15 3.76 -4.02 8.26
C GLY A 15 2.81 -3.40 7.23
N ILE A 16 2.11 -2.34 7.63
CA ILE A 16 1.21 -1.57 6.74
C ILE A 16 1.99 -0.98 5.56
N GLN A 17 3.18 -0.41 5.80
CA GLN A 17 4.01 0.13 4.71
C GLN A 17 4.40 -0.96 3.71
N ALA A 18 4.80 -2.15 4.19
CA ALA A 18 5.15 -3.26 3.32
C ALA A 18 3.96 -3.71 2.45
N ASP A 19 2.76 -3.74 3.02
CA ASP A 19 1.54 -4.05 2.27
C ASP A 19 1.20 -2.98 1.23
N MET A 20 1.33 -1.69 1.57
CA MET A 20 1.18 -0.59 0.61
C MET A 20 2.17 -0.73 -0.55
N ASP A 21 3.45 -1.01 -0.27
CA ASP A 21 4.47 -1.20 -1.30
C ASP A 21 4.13 -2.38 -2.22
N ASN A 22 3.61 -3.48 -1.66
CA ASN A 22 3.15 -4.64 -2.41
C ASN A 22 2.00 -4.29 -3.37
N TYR A 23 1.03 -3.47 -2.95
CA TYR A 23 -0.05 -3.00 -3.82
C TYR A 23 0.46 -2.02 -4.88
N MET A 24 1.38 -1.12 -4.54
CA MET A 24 2.00 -0.21 -5.49
C MET A 24 2.79 -0.94 -6.59
N VAL A 25 3.46 -2.05 -6.26
CA VAL A 25 4.11 -2.91 -7.27
C VAL A 25 3.09 -3.49 -8.25
N LYS A 26 1.91 -3.92 -7.77
CA LYS A 26 0.84 -4.45 -8.63
C LYS A 26 0.28 -3.37 -9.56
N ILE A 27 0.08 -2.16 -9.05
CA ILE A 27 -0.35 -0.99 -9.85
C ILE A 27 0.67 -0.73 -10.96
N LYS A 28 1.94 -0.53 -10.63
CA LYS A 28 3.00 -0.26 -11.62
C LYS A 28 3.10 -1.35 -12.68
N ARG A 29 2.91 -2.61 -12.29
CA ARG A 29 2.90 -3.73 -13.24
C ARG A 29 1.69 -3.66 -14.18
N ALA A 30 0.51 -3.33 -13.67
CA ALA A 30 -0.69 -3.17 -14.49
C ALA A 30 -0.58 -1.97 -15.44
N GLU A 31 -0.11 -0.82 -14.95
CA GLU A 31 0.16 0.38 -15.76
C GLU A 31 1.15 0.08 -16.88
N ARG A 32 2.22 -0.66 -16.59
CA ARG A 32 3.19 -1.07 -17.61
C ARG A 32 2.56 -1.92 -18.71
N TYR A 33 1.69 -2.86 -18.37
CA TYR A 33 0.98 -3.65 -19.39
C TYR A 33 0.08 -2.77 -20.26
N LEU A 34 -0.60 -1.78 -19.67
CA LEU A 34 -1.41 -0.82 -20.41
C LEU A 34 -0.57 0.07 -21.32
N SER A 35 0.58 0.57 -20.85
CA SER A 35 1.52 1.36 -21.66
C SER A 35 2.07 0.56 -22.83
N ASN A 36 2.56 -0.67 -22.56
CA ASN A 36 3.08 -1.57 -23.59
C ASN A 36 2.03 -1.82 -24.68
N ARG A 37 0.76 -2.06 -24.30
CA ARG A 37 -0.33 -2.26 -25.25
C ARG A 37 -0.59 -1.01 -26.09
N ARG A 38 -0.61 0.19 -25.48
CA ARG A 38 -0.78 1.47 -26.20
C ARG A 38 0.35 1.75 -27.18
N GLU A 39 1.58 1.37 -26.82
CA GLU A 39 2.77 1.51 -27.65
C GLU A 39 2.92 0.41 -28.71
N GLY A 40 1.99 -0.56 -28.76
CA GLY A 40 2.04 -1.68 -29.70
C GLY A 40 3.14 -2.70 -29.38
N ILE A 41 3.72 -2.64 -28.18
CA ILE A 41 4.71 -3.60 -27.70
C ILE A 41 3.97 -4.90 -27.39
N SER A 42 4.37 -5.99 -28.08
CA SER A 42 3.82 -7.31 -27.85
C SER A 42 4.27 -7.83 -26.48
N ASP A 43 3.42 -7.64 -25.48
CA ASP A 43 3.59 -8.20 -24.15
C ASP A 43 2.50 -9.26 -23.91
N LYS A 44 2.90 -10.47 -23.50
CA LYS A 44 1.96 -11.55 -23.19
C LYS A 44 1.31 -11.27 -21.83
N CYS A 45 0.41 -10.30 -21.80
CA CYS A 45 -0.45 -10.07 -20.65
C CYS A 45 -1.63 -11.05 -20.69
N PRO A 46 -1.82 -11.89 -19.66
CA PRO A 46 -2.97 -12.80 -19.60
C PRO A 46 -4.29 -12.09 -19.27
N LYS A 47 -4.26 -10.76 -19.04
CA LYS A 47 -5.39 -9.97 -18.57
C LYS A 47 -5.89 -8.98 -19.63
N THR A 48 -7.18 -8.70 -19.60
CA THR A 48 -7.81 -7.65 -20.43
C THR A 48 -7.45 -6.26 -19.91
N GLU A 49 -7.69 -5.23 -20.73
CA GLU A 49 -7.48 -3.84 -20.30
C GLU A 49 -8.37 -3.47 -19.11
N GLU A 50 -9.63 -3.89 -19.16
CA GLU A 50 -10.60 -3.71 -18.08
C GLU A 50 -10.15 -4.40 -16.78
N GLU A 51 -9.63 -5.62 -16.85
CA GLU A 51 -9.07 -6.31 -15.68
C GLU A 51 -7.85 -5.59 -15.10
N LEU A 52 -7.01 -4.98 -15.94
CA LEU A 52 -5.85 -4.20 -15.49
C LEU A 52 -6.28 -2.91 -14.81
N ILE A 53 -7.29 -2.20 -15.35
CA ILE A 53 -7.87 -1.01 -14.74
C ILE A 53 -8.49 -1.37 -13.38
N ASN A 54 -9.28 -2.43 -13.31
CA ASN A 54 -9.87 -2.91 -12.05
C ASN A 54 -8.82 -3.26 -10.99
N ILE A 55 -7.67 -3.81 -11.41
CA ILE A 55 -6.55 -4.06 -10.51
C ILE A 55 -5.95 -2.76 -9.98
N ILE A 56 -5.79 -1.75 -10.84
CA ILE A 56 -5.24 -0.44 -10.45
C ILE A 56 -6.17 0.19 -9.41
N ASP A 57 -7.46 0.31 -9.72
CA ASP A 57 -8.44 0.94 -8.84
C ASP A 57 -8.55 0.21 -7.50
N SER A 58 -8.67 -1.13 -7.52
CA SER A 58 -8.76 -1.92 -6.29
C SER A 58 -7.49 -1.84 -5.44
N CYS A 59 -6.31 -1.77 -6.06
CA CYS A 59 -5.06 -1.62 -5.32
C CYS A 59 -4.91 -0.20 -4.77
N ALA A 60 -5.29 0.83 -5.54
CA ALA A 60 -5.23 2.22 -5.10
C ALA A 60 -6.14 2.46 -3.88
N ASP A 61 -7.37 1.93 -3.91
CA ASP A 61 -8.28 1.97 -2.76
C ASP A 61 -7.70 1.32 -1.50
N LYS A 62 -6.98 0.20 -1.67
CA LYS A 62 -6.32 -0.49 -0.55
C LYS A 62 -5.14 0.32 -0.02
N VAL A 63 -4.34 0.94 -0.89
CA VAL A 63 -3.25 1.83 -0.48
C VAL A 63 -3.79 3.02 0.32
N ASN A 64 -4.88 3.64 -0.14
CA ASN A 64 -5.50 4.77 0.56
C ASN A 64 -5.97 4.37 1.96
N LYS A 65 -6.72 3.26 2.08
CA LYS A 65 -7.18 2.75 3.39
C LYS A 65 -6.01 2.42 4.33
N LEU A 66 -4.94 1.83 3.80
CA LEU A 66 -3.74 1.52 4.57
C LEU A 66 -3.00 2.79 4.98
N SER A 67 -2.97 3.82 4.15
CA SER A 67 -2.42 5.14 4.50
C SER A 67 -3.17 5.74 5.67
N ASP A 68 -4.51 5.80 5.60
CA ASP A 68 -5.34 6.33 6.70
C ASP A 68 -5.09 5.58 8.01
N MET A 69 -4.99 4.24 7.95
CA MET A 69 -4.66 3.42 9.12
C MET A 69 -3.26 3.72 9.66
N LYS A 70 -2.27 3.85 8.78
CA LYS A 70 -0.88 4.16 9.16
C LYS A 70 -0.80 5.53 9.83
N ASP A 71 -1.50 6.52 9.29
CA ASP A 71 -1.53 7.88 9.84
C ASP A 71 -2.21 7.91 11.21
N GLY A 72 -3.31 7.18 11.39
CA GLY A 72 -3.96 7.02 12.70
C GLY A 72 -3.06 6.35 13.75
N LEU A 73 -2.28 5.35 13.35
CA LEU A 73 -1.30 4.70 14.24
C LEU A 73 -0.14 5.63 14.58
N ASN A 74 0.37 6.39 13.60
CA ASN A 74 1.43 7.38 13.84
C ASN A 74 0.96 8.46 14.83
N TRP A 75 -0.25 8.99 14.64
CA TRP A 75 -0.84 9.95 15.57
C TRP A 75 -0.99 9.38 16.98
N SER A 76 -1.40 8.11 17.10
CA SER A 76 -1.49 7.42 18.40
C SER A 76 -0.12 7.26 19.09
N MET A 77 0.96 7.04 18.32
CA MET A 77 2.31 7.04 18.88
C MET A 77 2.73 8.42 19.38
N GLU A 78 2.47 9.47 18.59
CA GLU A 78 2.82 10.85 18.96
C GLU A 78 2.10 11.31 20.23
N ILE A 79 0.80 10.99 20.37
CA ILE A 79 0.04 11.30 21.59
C ILE A 79 0.49 10.45 22.77
N GLY A 80 0.73 9.15 22.58
CA GLY A 80 1.21 8.25 23.64
C GLY A 80 2.59 8.64 24.18
N ASP A 81 3.46 9.21 23.34
CA ASP A 81 4.76 9.74 23.75
C ASP A 81 4.62 11.06 24.54
N LEU A 82 3.53 11.83 24.36
CA LEU A 82 3.23 13.07 25.10
C LEU A 82 2.66 12.82 26.51
N GLU A 83 1.91 11.73 26.72
CA GLU A 83 1.34 11.39 28.04
C GLU A 83 2.36 10.82 29.04
N LEU A 84 3.60 10.56 28.58
CA LEU A 84 4.70 10.02 29.39
C LEU A 84 5.71 11.09 29.86
N ILE A 85 5.49 12.37 29.53
CA ILE A 85 6.31 13.53 29.93
C ILE A 85 5.60 14.33 31.02
#